data_AF-A0A7T5R9K9-F1
#
_entry.id   AF-A0A7T5R9K9-F1
#
_cell.length_a   1.000
_cell.length_b   1.000
_cell.length_c   1.000
_cell.angle_alpha   90.00
_cell.angle_beta   90.00
_cell.angle_gamma   90.00
#
_symmetry.space_group_name_H-M   'P 1'
#
loop_
_entity.id
_entity.type
_entity.pdbx_description
1 polymer ?
#
loop_
_entity_poly.entity_id
_entity_poly.type
_entity_poly.pdbx_seq_one_letter_code
_entity_poly.pdbx_strand_id
1 'polypeptide(L)'
;MDSVDVGKIETFVHQMLQAYNHTALLDSIASVISFNPEIHEQLELSQIGKRTGIPRRFFFTNDNVDNSMVAADFARAIVAGERNFFLHEIEKSSVVVNISGFTYESILNVMRTIDNPTDMFIPIEPFFNNFYTWNKPNHERIRFEYMKEPILLAGNQEIRVHWLTTDTGFTEIFITNRKGISLARKEFKDASTPKDFDIIPEMNYISPKEKLMVYFGKSKKTADDFDLVIRTIVSNPVVNPNAALKISVDS
;
A
#
# COMPACT_ATOMS: atom_id res chain seq x y z
N MET A 1 -22.81 -27.70 -19.55
CA MET A 1 -21.65 -26.80 -19.36
C MET A 1 -22.19 -25.61 -18.61
N ASP A 2 -21.75 -25.40 -17.37
CA ASP A 2 -22.13 -24.19 -16.64
C ASP A 2 -21.54 -22.98 -17.35
N SER A 3 -22.39 -21.99 -17.63
CA SER A 3 -21.98 -20.73 -18.25
C SER A 3 -21.35 -19.82 -17.20
N VAL A 4 -20.29 -19.13 -17.59
CA VAL A 4 -19.73 -18.04 -16.79
C VAL A 4 -20.68 -16.85 -16.86
N ASP A 5 -21.05 -16.34 -15.69
CA ASP A 5 -21.81 -15.13 -15.47
C ASP A 5 -20.88 -13.92 -15.46
N VAL A 6 -20.95 -13.14 -16.54
CA VAL A 6 -20.21 -11.89 -16.72
C VAL A 6 -20.51 -10.89 -15.60
N GLY A 7 -21.74 -10.82 -15.11
CA GLY A 7 -22.11 -9.88 -14.04
C GLY A 7 -21.41 -10.17 -12.71
N LYS A 8 -21.10 -11.45 -12.43
CA LYS A 8 -20.29 -11.83 -11.26
C LYS A 8 -18.83 -11.39 -11.39
N ILE A 9 -18.27 -11.43 -12.60
CA ILE A 9 -16.90 -10.93 -12.85
C ILE A 9 -16.85 -9.42 -12.68
N GLU A 10 -17.81 -8.70 -13.29
CA GLU A 10 -17.92 -7.25 -13.16
C GLU A 10 -18.06 -6.83 -11.68
N THR A 11 -18.92 -7.50 -10.92
CA THR A 11 -19.09 -7.27 -9.49
C THR A 11 -17.80 -7.50 -8.71
N PHE A 12 -17.10 -8.59 -8.99
CA PHE A 12 -15.82 -8.94 -8.35
C PHE A 12 -14.75 -7.87 -8.61
N VAL A 13 -14.63 -7.39 -9.85
CA VAL A 13 -13.70 -6.31 -10.21
C VAL A 13 -14.07 -5.02 -9.49
N HIS A 14 -15.33 -4.61 -9.50
CA HIS A 14 -15.78 -3.39 -8.81
C HIS A 14 -15.51 -3.43 -7.31
N GLN A 15 -15.78 -4.55 -6.64
CA GLN A 15 -15.50 -4.71 -5.21
C GLN A 15 -14.01 -4.62 -4.90
N MET A 16 -13.16 -5.19 -5.76
CA MET A 16 -11.71 -5.07 -5.64
C MET A 16 -11.24 -3.62 -5.79
N LEU A 17 -11.74 -2.90 -6.81
CA LEU A 17 -11.43 -1.48 -7.03
C LEU A 17 -11.89 -0.61 -5.85
N GLN A 18 -13.10 -0.84 -5.33
CA GLN A 18 -13.62 -0.14 -4.16
C GLN A 18 -12.76 -0.38 -2.92
N ALA A 19 -12.42 -1.64 -2.64
CA ALA A 19 -11.57 -2.00 -1.52
C ALA A 19 -10.18 -1.35 -1.63
N TYR A 20 -9.58 -1.37 -2.82
CA TYR A 20 -8.30 -0.71 -3.09
C TYR A 20 -8.40 0.81 -2.89
N ASN A 21 -9.39 1.47 -3.49
CA ASN A 21 -9.55 2.93 -3.35
C ASN A 21 -9.80 3.38 -1.90
N HIS A 22 -10.39 2.53 -1.06
CA HIS A 22 -10.58 2.82 0.37
C HIS A 22 -9.33 2.58 1.21
N THR A 23 -8.44 1.66 0.80
CA THR A 23 -7.31 1.21 1.61
C THR A 23 -5.94 1.65 1.09
N ALA A 24 -5.85 2.13 -0.14
CA ALA A 24 -4.61 2.54 -0.79
C ALA A 24 -3.89 3.62 0.04
N LEU A 25 -2.67 3.30 0.46
CA LEU A 25 -1.93 4.12 1.41
C LEU A 25 -1.11 5.21 0.72
N LEU A 26 -0.63 4.97 -0.50
CA LEU A 26 0.35 5.83 -1.19
C LEU A 26 -0.09 7.30 -1.27
N ASP A 27 -1.37 7.56 -1.59
CA ASP A 27 -1.91 8.93 -1.69
C ASP A 27 -1.92 9.66 -0.34
N SER A 28 -1.88 8.91 0.76
CA SER A 28 -1.89 9.44 2.12
C SER A 28 -0.50 9.68 2.70
N ILE A 29 0.53 8.96 2.24
CA ILE A 29 1.90 9.00 2.78
C ILE A 29 2.92 9.66 1.84
N ALA A 30 2.53 9.94 0.59
CA ALA A 30 3.37 10.62 -0.40
C ALA A 30 2.58 11.64 -1.22
N SER A 31 3.31 12.49 -1.95
CA SER A 31 2.78 13.32 -3.03
C SER A 31 2.73 12.52 -4.33
N VAL A 32 1.61 11.82 -4.55
CA VAL A 32 1.41 10.99 -5.74
C VAL A 32 0.85 11.82 -6.89
N ILE A 33 1.52 11.79 -8.05
CA ILE A 33 1.08 12.46 -9.26
C ILE A 33 0.71 11.44 -10.35
N SER A 34 -0.24 11.77 -11.22
CA SER A 34 -0.54 10.96 -12.39
C SER A 34 0.68 10.92 -13.32
N PHE A 35 0.97 9.74 -13.88
CA PHE A 35 2.03 9.57 -14.84
C PHE A 35 1.74 10.37 -16.12
N ASN A 36 2.69 11.19 -16.57
CA ASN A 36 2.65 11.84 -17.87
C ASN A 36 3.83 11.29 -18.70
N PRO A 37 3.58 10.57 -19.81
CA PRO A 37 4.63 10.05 -20.66
C PRO A 37 5.65 11.11 -21.11
N GLU A 38 5.21 12.33 -21.42
CA GLU A 38 6.11 13.39 -21.92
C GLU A 38 7.10 13.89 -20.85
N ILE A 39 6.73 13.79 -19.57
CA ILE A 39 7.53 14.31 -18.44
C ILE A 39 8.27 13.17 -17.73
N HIS A 40 7.65 11.99 -17.67
CA HIS A 40 8.06 10.89 -16.80
C HIS A 40 8.62 9.69 -17.56
N GLU A 41 8.85 9.77 -18.88
CA GLU A 41 9.39 8.66 -19.68
C GLU A 41 10.67 8.07 -19.10
N GLN A 42 11.53 8.91 -18.53
CA GLN A 42 12.82 8.54 -17.97
C GLN A 42 12.74 7.99 -16.54
N LEU A 43 11.56 8.00 -15.90
CA LEU A 43 11.40 7.43 -14.57
C LEU A 43 11.47 5.90 -14.65
N GLU A 44 12.25 5.32 -13.74
CA GLU A 44 12.19 3.88 -13.51
C GLU A 44 10.84 3.54 -12.87
N LEU A 45 10.12 2.60 -13.49
CA LEU A 45 8.80 2.16 -13.06
C LEU A 45 8.84 0.74 -12.53
N SER A 46 8.28 0.56 -11.35
CA SER A 46 8.12 -0.72 -10.67
C SER A 46 6.68 -1.20 -10.77
N GLN A 47 6.49 -2.50 -10.97
CA GLN A 47 5.18 -3.15 -10.95
C GLN A 47 4.99 -3.90 -9.64
N ILE A 48 3.92 -3.57 -8.92
CA ILE A 48 3.54 -4.23 -7.68
C ILE A 48 2.27 -5.00 -7.97
N GLY A 49 2.34 -6.32 -7.93
CA GLY A 49 1.25 -7.14 -8.44
C GLY A 49 1.26 -8.59 -8.00
N LYS A 50 0.14 -9.26 -8.28
CA LYS A 50 -0.08 -10.68 -8.07
C LYS A 50 -0.64 -11.30 -9.35
N ARG A 51 -0.07 -12.43 -9.75
CA ARG A 51 -0.60 -13.30 -10.81
C ARG A 51 -1.00 -14.64 -10.20
N THR A 52 -2.24 -15.05 -10.38
CA THR A 52 -2.75 -16.28 -9.74
C THR A 52 -3.86 -16.92 -10.56
N GLY A 53 -4.07 -18.22 -10.36
CA GLY A 53 -5.25 -18.91 -10.89
C GLY A 53 -6.45 -18.61 -10.01
N ILE A 54 -7.60 -18.28 -10.61
CA ILE A 54 -8.87 -18.17 -9.91
C ILE A 54 -9.89 -19.14 -10.52
N PRO A 55 -10.56 -19.99 -9.71
CA PRO A 55 -11.49 -20.98 -10.25
C PRO A 55 -12.65 -20.35 -11.01
N ARG A 56 -12.90 -20.80 -12.25
CA ARG A 56 -14.01 -20.32 -13.09
C ARG A 56 -15.37 -20.53 -12.44
N ARG A 57 -15.50 -21.59 -11.62
CA ARG A 57 -16.71 -21.89 -10.84
C ARG A 57 -17.17 -20.76 -9.93
N PHE A 58 -16.24 -19.89 -9.47
CA PHE A 58 -16.61 -18.69 -8.69
C PHE A 58 -17.54 -17.76 -9.46
N PHE A 59 -17.58 -17.91 -10.78
CA PHE A 59 -18.33 -17.07 -11.69
C PHE A 59 -19.40 -17.84 -12.45
N PHE A 60 -19.71 -19.10 -12.10
CA PHE A 60 -20.78 -19.83 -12.81
C PHE A 60 -22.16 -19.28 -12.44
N THR A 61 -23.06 -19.21 -13.43
CA THR A 61 -24.43 -18.71 -13.23
C THR A 61 -25.18 -19.50 -12.15
N ASN A 62 -25.03 -20.82 -12.15
CA ASN A 62 -25.76 -21.74 -11.27
C ASN A 62 -25.16 -21.88 -9.86
N ASP A 63 -23.95 -21.37 -9.63
CA ASP A 63 -23.27 -21.47 -8.34
C ASP A 63 -23.56 -20.24 -7.46
N ASN A 64 -23.88 -20.45 -6.19
CA ASN A 64 -24.17 -19.37 -5.24
C ASN A 64 -22.95 -19.02 -4.36
N VAL A 65 -21.80 -18.76 -4.99
CA VAL A 65 -20.57 -18.38 -4.29
C VAL A 65 -20.52 -16.86 -4.14
N ASP A 66 -20.50 -16.36 -2.91
CA ASP A 66 -20.14 -14.96 -2.61
C ASP A 66 -18.61 -14.82 -2.62
N ASN A 67 -18.10 -14.00 -3.54
CA ASN A 67 -16.68 -13.78 -3.77
C ASN A 67 -16.21 -12.38 -3.34
N SER A 68 -17.07 -11.61 -2.66
CA SER A 68 -16.78 -10.22 -2.27
C SER A 68 -15.63 -10.07 -1.28
N MET A 69 -15.56 -10.95 -0.28
CA MET A 69 -14.46 -10.97 0.69
C MET A 69 -13.12 -11.27 0.00
N VAL A 70 -13.14 -12.19 -0.97
CA VAL A 70 -11.95 -12.58 -1.75
C VAL A 70 -11.47 -11.41 -2.62
N ALA A 71 -12.39 -10.65 -3.24
CA ALA A 71 -12.05 -9.45 -3.99
C ALA A 71 -11.31 -8.42 -3.12
N ALA A 72 -11.81 -8.19 -1.90
CA ALA A 72 -11.18 -7.28 -0.95
C ALA A 72 -9.82 -7.78 -0.44
N ASP A 73 -9.63 -9.09 -0.25
CA ASP A 73 -8.34 -9.69 0.11
C ASP A 73 -7.28 -9.45 -0.98
N PHE A 74 -7.66 -9.58 -2.25
CA PHE A 74 -6.77 -9.29 -3.38
C PHE A 74 -6.31 -7.84 -3.39
N ALA A 75 -7.23 -6.89 -3.19
CA ALA A 75 -6.89 -5.47 -3.10
C ALA A 75 -5.93 -5.18 -1.92
N ARG A 76 -6.21 -5.75 -0.73
CA ARG A 76 -5.36 -5.58 0.46
C ARG A 76 -3.95 -6.13 0.25
N ALA A 77 -3.79 -7.24 -0.47
CA ALA A 77 -2.47 -7.78 -0.78
C ALA A 77 -1.64 -6.82 -1.65
N ILE A 78 -2.29 -6.12 -2.60
CA ILE A 78 -1.62 -5.10 -3.42
C ILE A 78 -1.21 -3.91 -2.57
N VAL A 79 -2.10 -3.38 -1.74
CA VAL A 79 -1.81 -2.26 -0.84
C VAL A 79 -0.67 -2.58 0.13
N ALA A 80 -0.63 -3.80 0.67
CA ALA A 80 0.49 -4.26 1.50
C ALA A 80 1.82 -4.27 0.71
N GLY A 81 1.78 -4.76 -0.53
CA GLY A 81 2.93 -4.70 -1.45
C GLY A 81 3.39 -3.27 -1.75
N GLU A 82 2.45 -2.33 -1.95
CA GLU A 82 2.76 -0.93 -2.18
C GLU A 82 3.44 -0.27 -0.98
N ARG A 83 2.93 -0.54 0.23
CA ARG A 83 3.54 -0.06 1.47
C ARG A 83 4.95 -0.61 1.63
N ASN A 84 5.15 -1.90 1.40
CA ASN A 84 6.48 -2.51 1.56
C ASN A 84 7.46 -1.98 0.51
N PHE A 85 7.03 -1.85 -0.76
CA PHE A 85 7.84 -1.20 -1.79
C PHE A 85 8.23 0.22 -1.39
N PHE A 86 7.26 1.03 -0.96
CA PHE A 86 7.51 2.38 -0.49
C PHE A 86 8.56 2.41 0.62
N LEU A 87 8.39 1.61 1.68
CA LEU A 87 9.30 1.59 2.82
C LEU A 87 10.70 1.11 2.45
N HIS A 88 10.85 0.13 1.54
CA HIS A 88 12.16 -0.28 1.06
C HIS A 88 12.88 0.82 0.27
N GLU A 89 12.16 1.61 -0.53
CA GLU A 89 12.78 2.74 -1.24
C GLU A 89 13.09 3.91 -0.29
N ILE A 90 12.23 4.14 0.70
CA ILE A 90 12.50 5.10 1.78
C ILE A 90 13.73 4.69 2.57
N GLU A 91 13.86 3.41 2.92
CA GLU A 91 15.00 2.89 3.68
C GLU A 91 16.34 3.20 3.01
N LYS A 92 16.43 3.00 1.69
CA LYS A 92 17.66 3.28 0.91
C LYS A 92 18.08 4.76 0.94
N SER A 93 17.13 5.66 1.16
CA SER A 93 17.32 7.12 1.08
C SER A 93 17.31 7.82 2.43
N SER A 94 16.97 7.09 3.51
CA SER A 94 16.75 7.66 4.84
C SER A 94 18.06 7.92 5.58
N VAL A 95 18.09 9.01 6.34
CA VAL A 95 19.16 9.24 7.31
C VAL A 95 18.94 8.34 8.52
N VAL A 96 19.99 7.63 8.92
CA VAL A 96 19.94 6.73 10.09
C VAL A 96 20.22 7.50 11.37
N VAL A 97 19.35 7.31 12.36
CA VAL A 97 19.48 7.86 13.71
C VAL A 97 19.41 6.72 14.71
N ASN A 98 20.41 6.63 15.59
CA ASN A 98 20.40 5.67 16.68
C ASN A 98 19.88 6.32 17.95
N ILE A 99 18.98 5.65 18.65
CA ILE A 99 18.48 6.08 19.96
C ILE A 99 18.68 4.96 20.98
N SER A 100 19.01 5.32 22.22
CA SER A 100 19.27 4.38 23.31
C SER A 100 18.02 3.70 23.88
N GLY A 101 16.83 4.06 23.39
CA GLY A 101 15.58 3.48 23.86
C GLY A 101 14.34 4.13 23.28
N PHE A 102 13.30 3.33 23.10
CA PHE A 102 12.02 3.75 22.54
C PHE A 102 11.14 4.44 23.60
N THR A 103 11.45 5.71 23.87
CA THR A 103 10.68 6.59 24.74
C THR A 103 10.08 7.75 23.95
N TYR A 104 8.99 8.33 24.46
CA TYR A 104 8.38 9.51 23.84
C TYR A 104 9.38 10.66 23.67
N GLU A 105 10.23 10.93 24.67
CA GLU A 105 11.20 12.02 24.59
C GLU A 105 12.30 11.74 23.55
N SER A 106 12.74 10.48 23.42
CA SER A 106 13.66 10.07 22.36
C SER A 106 13.06 10.33 20.98
N ILE A 107 11.81 9.90 20.75
CA ILE A 107 11.11 10.10 19.48
C ILE A 107 10.86 11.58 19.20
N LEU A 108 10.44 12.36 20.20
CA LEU A 108 10.25 13.80 20.06
C LEU A 108 11.54 14.52 19.66
N ASN A 109 12.69 14.12 20.22
CA ASN A 109 13.97 14.70 19.85
C ASN A 109 14.37 14.36 18.41
N VAL A 110 14.12 13.13 17.94
CA VAL A 110 14.35 12.77 16.54
C VAL A 110 13.37 13.50 15.61
N MET A 111 12.11 13.64 16.00
CA MET A 111 11.12 14.37 15.20
C MET A 111 11.46 15.85 14.98
N ARG A 112 12.27 16.45 15.86
CA ARG A 112 12.76 17.83 15.67
C ARG A 112 13.80 17.97 14.57
N THR A 113 14.39 16.87 14.10
CA THR A 113 15.43 16.89 13.05
C THR A 113 14.88 16.64 11.65
N ILE A 114 13.57 16.34 11.53
CA ILE A 114 12.88 16.13 10.25
C ILE A 114 11.88 17.29 10.03
N ASP A 115 11.81 17.79 8.80
CA ASP A 115 10.94 18.91 8.48
C ASP A 115 9.49 18.42 8.40
N ASN A 116 8.61 18.94 9.27
CA ASN A 116 7.16 18.67 9.24
C ASN A 116 6.82 17.18 9.03
N PRO A 117 7.23 16.29 9.95
CA PRO A 117 6.88 14.87 9.88
C PRO A 117 5.36 14.71 9.88
N THR A 118 4.87 13.70 9.17
CA THR A 118 3.44 13.44 8.99
C THR A 118 3.08 12.01 9.35
N ASP A 119 3.97 11.05 9.07
CA ASP A 119 3.70 9.63 9.22
C ASP A 119 4.90 8.96 9.90
N MET A 120 4.61 7.97 10.74
CA MET A 120 5.59 7.16 11.42
C MET A 120 5.20 5.69 11.34
N PHE A 121 6.12 4.86 10.86
CA PHE A 121 5.93 3.43 10.69
C PHE A 121 6.72 2.69 11.77
N ILE A 122 6.02 1.90 12.59
CA ILE A 122 6.58 1.28 13.79
C ILE A 122 6.38 -0.24 13.72
N PRO A 123 7.44 -1.05 13.83
CA PRO A 123 7.34 -2.50 14.03
C PRO A 123 6.51 -2.82 15.28
N ILE A 124 5.46 -3.63 15.11
CA ILE A 124 4.48 -3.83 16.18
C ILE A 124 5.08 -4.57 17.38
N GLU A 125 5.77 -5.69 17.18
CA GLU A 125 6.21 -6.56 18.28
C GLU A 125 7.14 -5.89 19.31
N PRO A 126 8.24 -5.21 18.91
CA PRO A 126 9.16 -4.64 19.89
C PRO A 126 8.62 -3.36 20.57
N PHE A 127 7.66 -2.67 19.95
CA PHE A 127 7.33 -1.29 20.34
C PHE A 127 5.90 -1.09 20.82
N PHE A 128 4.96 -2.00 20.53
CA PHE A 128 3.54 -1.82 20.83
C PHE A 128 3.30 -1.46 22.29
N ASN A 129 3.73 -2.29 23.25
CA ASN A 129 3.49 -2.05 24.66
C ASN A 129 4.06 -0.70 25.12
N ASN A 130 5.30 -0.39 24.73
CA ASN A 130 5.98 0.85 25.08
C ASN A 130 5.26 2.08 24.51
N PHE A 131 4.80 2.03 23.26
CA PHE A 131 4.06 3.11 22.63
C PHE A 131 2.81 3.46 23.43
N TYR A 132 1.98 2.48 23.79
CA TYR A 132 0.74 2.73 24.54
C TYR A 132 0.99 3.24 25.97
N THR A 133 2.16 2.97 26.57
CA THR A 133 2.51 3.56 27.88
C THR A 133 2.67 5.08 27.86
N TRP A 134 2.80 5.68 26.67
CA TRP A 134 2.91 7.14 26.53
C TRP A 134 1.58 7.84 26.81
N ASN A 135 0.46 7.12 26.74
CA ASN A 135 -0.87 7.67 27.05
C ASN A 135 -1.19 7.47 28.53
N LYS A 136 -0.74 8.39 29.38
CA LYS A 136 -0.96 8.35 30.84
C LYS A 136 -2.13 9.26 31.23
N PRO A 137 -2.80 9.01 32.38
CA PRO A 137 -3.77 9.94 32.93
C PRO A 137 -3.16 11.36 33.03
N ASN A 138 -3.85 12.35 32.46
CA ASN A 138 -3.44 13.77 32.35
C ASN A 138 -2.32 14.09 31.34
N HIS A 139 -1.86 13.12 30.53
CA HIS A 139 -0.90 13.34 29.45
C HIS A 139 -1.34 12.55 28.21
N GLU A 140 -2.28 13.11 27.47
CA GLU A 140 -2.75 12.53 26.21
C GLU A 140 -1.72 12.80 25.12
N ARG A 141 -0.80 11.84 24.93
CA ARG A 141 0.21 11.89 23.86
C ARG A 141 -0.24 11.15 22.62
N ILE A 142 -1.32 10.36 22.71
CA ILE A 142 -1.84 9.57 21.59
C ILE A 142 -3.34 9.80 21.50
N ARG A 143 -3.80 10.24 20.32
CA ARG A 143 -5.22 10.35 19.99
C ARG A 143 -5.66 9.11 19.23
N PHE A 144 -6.78 8.53 19.67
CA PHE A 144 -7.44 7.40 19.02
C PHE A 144 -8.74 7.85 18.39
N GLU A 145 -8.95 7.46 17.13
CA GLU A 145 -10.19 7.68 16.40
C GLU A 145 -10.77 6.33 15.98
N TYR A 146 -12.09 6.19 16.02
CA TYR A 146 -12.75 4.93 15.68
C TYR A 146 -12.37 4.47 14.27
N MET A 147 -11.89 3.23 14.15
CA MET A 147 -11.49 2.59 12.89
C MET A 147 -10.37 3.32 12.12
N LYS A 148 -9.56 4.12 12.81
CA LYS A 148 -8.40 4.82 12.21
C LYS A 148 -7.12 4.49 12.94
N GLU A 149 -6.02 4.76 12.25
CA GLU A 149 -4.68 4.67 12.81
C GLU A 149 -4.48 5.69 13.94
N PRO A 150 -3.71 5.33 14.99
CA PRO A 150 -3.44 6.25 16.09
C PRO A 150 -2.65 7.46 15.61
N ILE A 151 -2.87 8.58 16.28
CA ILE A 151 -2.17 9.84 16.03
C ILE A 151 -1.29 10.14 17.24
N LEU A 152 0.03 10.17 17.04
CA LEU A 152 0.97 10.66 18.05
C LEU A 152 0.96 12.19 18.05
N LEU A 153 0.77 12.77 19.23
CA LEU A 153 0.89 14.21 19.47
C LEU A 153 2.32 14.50 19.93
N ALA A 154 3.16 14.99 19.02
CA ALA A 154 4.58 15.25 19.25
C ALA A 154 4.85 16.76 19.29
N GLY A 155 4.71 17.36 20.48
CA GLY A 155 4.76 18.82 20.63
C GLY A 155 3.56 19.46 19.93
N ASN A 156 3.81 20.28 18.89
CA ASN A 156 2.75 20.92 18.09
C ASN A 156 2.43 20.15 16.80
N GLN A 157 2.96 18.94 16.63
CA GLN A 157 2.79 18.13 15.44
C GLN A 157 1.88 16.93 15.71
N GLU A 158 1.10 16.56 14.71
CA GLU A 158 0.25 15.37 14.72
C GLU A 158 0.78 14.37 13.69
N ILE A 159 1.18 13.19 14.16
CA ILE A 159 1.85 12.18 13.35
C ILE A 159 0.99 10.93 13.30
N ARG A 160 0.62 10.50 12.10
CA ARG A 160 -0.09 9.25 11.90
C ARG A 160 0.85 8.07 12.15
N VAL A 161 0.39 7.10 12.93
CA VAL A 161 1.19 5.93 13.29
C VAL A 161 0.68 4.69 12.56
N HIS A 162 1.55 4.13 11.74
CA HIS A 162 1.31 2.92 10.97
C HIS A 162 2.03 1.75 11.63
N TRP A 163 1.29 0.70 11.96
CA TRP A 163 1.90 -0.52 12.48
C TRP A 163 2.44 -1.40 11.36
N LEU A 164 3.72 -1.77 11.49
CA LEU A 164 4.37 -2.75 10.63
C LEU A 164 4.28 -4.12 11.27
N THR A 165 3.64 -5.05 10.56
CA THR A 165 3.54 -6.46 10.94
C THR A 165 4.86 -7.17 10.70
N THR A 166 5.10 -8.27 11.43
CA THR A 166 6.38 -9.00 11.40
C THR A 166 6.71 -9.63 10.04
N ASP A 167 5.70 -9.90 9.22
CA ASP A 167 5.85 -10.40 7.85
C ASP A 167 6.48 -9.40 6.88
N THR A 168 6.60 -8.12 7.26
CA THR A 168 7.22 -7.09 6.42
C THR A 168 8.75 -7.12 6.46
N GLY A 169 9.36 -7.75 7.47
CA GLY A 169 10.82 -7.82 7.63
C GLY A 169 11.48 -6.54 8.16
N PHE A 170 10.72 -5.47 8.41
CA PHE A 170 11.24 -4.22 8.98
C PHE A 170 11.40 -4.33 10.49
N THR A 171 12.59 -3.95 10.99
CA THR A 171 12.90 -3.94 12.43
C THR A 171 13.08 -2.52 12.99
N GLU A 172 13.24 -1.56 12.10
CA GLU A 172 13.46 -0.15 12.40
C GLU A 172 12.16 0.66 12.30
N ILE A 173 12.18 1.84 12.91
CA ILE A 173 11.09 2.82 12.83
C ILE A 173 11.40 3.80 11.71
N PHE A 174 10.42 4.13 10.88
CA PHE A 174 10.54 5.15 9.85
C PHE A 174 9.71 6.37 10.21
N ILE A 175 10.25 7.57 10.06
CA ILE A 175 9.49 8.82 10.16
C ILE A 175 9.59 9.53 8.82
N THR A 176 8.46 9.95 8.26
CA THR A 176 8.40 10.57 6.94
C THR A 176 7.64 11.88 6.96
N ASN A 177 8.02 12.79 6.06
CA ASN A 177 7.25 13.95 5.65
C ASN A 177 6.69 13.71 4.26
N ARG A 178 5.37 13.52 4.19
CA ARG A 178 4.62 13.32 2.94
C ARG A 178 4.96 14.31 1.84
N LYS A 179 5.13 15.60 2.18
CA LYS A 179 5.38 16.66 1.17
C LYS A 179 6.79 16.57 0.58
N GLY A 180 7.72 15.95 1.28
CA GLY A 180 9.08 15.74 0.83
C GLY A 180 9.30 14.44 0.05
N ILE A 181 8.25 13.65 -0.16
CA ILE A 181 8.31 12.39 -0.90
C ILE A 181 7.32 12.45 -2.06
N SER A 182 7.78 12.22 -3.28
CA SER A 182 6.94 12.24 -4.47
C SER A 182 7.12 11.00 -5.33
N LEU A 183 6.04 10.56 -5.98
CA LEU A 183 6.07 9.43 -6.91
C LEU A 183 5.04 9.63 -8.01
N ALA A 184 5.35 9.13 -9.21
CA ALA A 184 4.39 9.05 -10.30
C ALA A 184 3.69 7.70 -10.28
N ARG A 185 2.39 7.67 -10.58
CA ARG A 185 1.62 6.42 -10.72
C ARG A 185 0.85 6.41 -12.02
N LYS A 186 0.89 5.28 -12.72
CA LYS A 186 0.12 5.08 -13.94
C LYS A 186 -1.35 4.81 -13.63
N GLU A 187 -2.22 5.33 -14.48
CA GLU A 187 -3.60 4.87 -14.59
C GLU A 187 -3.67 3.71 -15.59
N PHE A 188 -4.79 3.00 -15.60
CA PHE A 188 -5.01 1.85 -16.48
C PHE A 188 -4.72 2.15 -17.95
N LYS A 189 -5.11 3.34 -18.43
CA LYS A 189 -4.88 3.80 -19.81
C LYS A 189 -3.40 3.96 -20.18
N ASP A 190 -2.53 4.19 -19.20
CA ASP A 190 -1.09 4.47 -19.41
C ASP A 190 -0.25 3.18 -19.33
N ALA A 191 -0.88 2.06 -18.96
CA ALA A 191 -0.23 0.79 -18.75
C ALA A 191 -0.32 -0.11 -19.99
N SER A 192 0.82 -0.66 -20.38
CA SER A 192 0.86 -1.74 -21.36
C SER A 192 0.25 -3.00 -20.75
N THR A 193 -0.40 -3.82 -21.56
CA THR A 193 -0.90 -5.13 -21.14
C THR A 193 0.21 -6.02 -20.55
N PRO A 194 -0.07 -6.89 -19.57
CA PRO A 194 0.94 -7.81 -19.04
C PRO A 194 1.55 -8.67 -20.15
N LYS A 195 2.88 -8.84 -20.14
CA LYS A 195 3.59 -9.73 -21.08
C LYS A 195 3.20 -11.19 -20.81
N ASP A 196 3.18 -12.01 -21.86
CA ASP A 196 2.89 -13.45 -21.78
C ASP A 196 1.55 -13.81 -21.12
N PHE A 197 0.55 -12.95 -21.32
CA PHE A 197 -0.78 -13.07 -20.74
C PHE A 197 -1.84 -13.04 -21.85
N ASP A 198 -2.61 -14.13 -21.95
CA ASP A 198 -3.68 -14.30 -22.96
C ASP A 198 -4.97 -13.66 -22.43
N ILE A 199 -5.08 -12.34 -22.57
CA ILE A 199 -6.21 -11.54 -22.09
C ILE A 199 -7.51 -12.03 -22.72
N ILE A 200 -8.57 -12.04 -21.92
CA ILE A 200 -9.96 -12.18 -22.36
C ILE A 200 -10.56 -10.77 -22.41
N PRO A 201 -10.61 -10.09 -23.59
CA PRO A 201 -10.99 -8.68 -23.68
C PRO A 201 -12.40 -8.40 -23.18
N GLU A 202 -13.29 -9.39 -23.32
CA GLU A 202 -14.70 -9.32 -22.91
C GLU A 202 -14.86 -9.15 -21.40
N MET A 203 -13.81 -9.42 -20.60
CA MET A 203 -13.78 -9.34 -19.15
C MET A 203 -13.06 -8.10 -18.61
N ASN A 204 -12.72 -7.13 -19.47
CA ASN A 204 -12.03 -5.91 -19.09
C ASN A 204 -13.01 -4.77 -18.77
N TYR A 205 -13.45 -4.70 -17.51
CA TYR A 205 -14.44 -3.72 -17.04
C TYR A 205 -13.83 -2.48 -16.38
N ILE A 206 -12.53 -2.26 -16.53
CA ILE A 206 -11.83 -1.22 -15.77
C ILE A 206 -11.91 0.11 -16.48
N SER A 207 -12.32 1.13 -15.74
CA SER A 207 -12.24 2.53 -16.18
C SER A 207 -10.79 2.94 -16.51
N PRO A 208 -10.55 3.70 -17.59
CA PRO A 208 -9.21 4.18 -17.98
C PRO A 208 -8.44 4.93 -16.88
N LYS A 209 -9.15 5.49 -15.89
CA LYS A 209 -8.60 6.30 -14.78
C LYS A 209 -8.28 5.48 -13.52
N GLU A 210 -8.60 4.20 -13.49
CA GLU A 210 -8.31 3.38 -12.31
C GLU A 210 -6.82 3.16 -12.16
N LYS A 211 -6.37 3.18 -10.90
CA LYS A 211 -4.96 2.99 -10.54
C LYS A 211 -4.61 1.50 -10.40
N LEU A 212 -5.59 0.71 -9.93
CA LEU A 212 -5.48 -0.73 -9.83
C LEU A 212 -5.90 -1.38 -11.15
N MET A 213 -5.01 -2.18 -11.71
CA MET A 213 -5.22 -2.87 -12.98
C MET A 213 -5.54 -4.33 -12.70
N VAL A 214 -6.65 -4.83 -13.23
CA VAL A 214 -7.13 -6.21 -13.11
C VAL A 214 -7.33 -6.78 -14.50
N TYR A 215 -6.68 -7.89 -14.81
CA TYR A 215 -6.80 -8.56 -16.10
C TYR A 215 -7.18 -10.01 -15.88
N PHE A 216 -8.18 -10.48 -16.62
CA PHE A 216 -8.54 -11.89 -16.74
C PHE A 216 -7.98 -12.44 -18.03
N GLY A 217 -7.43 -13.65 -17.95
CA GLY A 217 -6.82 -14.35 -19.06
C GLY A 217 -7.11 -15.84 -19.04
N LYS A 218 -6.76 -16.53 -20.13
CA LYS A 218 -6.87 -17.99 -20.19
C LYS A 218 -5.74 -18.63 -19.39
N SER A 219 -6.08 -19.51 -18.45
CA SER A 219 -5.07 -20.30 -17.73
C SER A 219 -4.38 -21.29 -18.67
N LYS A 220 -3.05 -21.26 -18.67
CA LYS A 220 -2.21 -22.24 -19.39
C LYS A 220 -2.05 -23.56 -18.61
N LYS A 221 -2.41 -23.58 -17.32
CA LYS A 221 -2.19 -24.73 -16.41
C LYS A 221 -3.42 -25.62 -16.31
N THR A 222 -4.60 -25.02 -16.24
CA THR A 222 -5.87 -25.68 -15.89
C THR A 222 -7.00 -25.01 -16.65
N ALA A 223 -7.80 -25.77 -17.41
CA ALA A 223 -8.94 -25.21 -18.13
C ALA A 223 -10.07 -24.70 -17.20
N ASP A 224 -10.02 -25.09 -15.93
CA ASP A 224 -11.00 -24.77 -14.90
C ASP A 224 -10.72 -23.42 -14.20
N ASP A 225 -9.56 -22.80 -14.46
CA ASP A 225 -9.19 -21.53 -13.85
C ASP A 225 -9.09 -20.40 -14.89
N PHE A 226 -9.35 -19.18 -14.44
CA PHE A 226 -8.83 -17.98 -15.10
C PHE A 226 -7.42 -17.68 -14.59
N ASP A 227 -6.56 -17.17 -15.46
CA ASP A 227 -5.33 -16.48 -15.04
C ASP A 227 -5.69 -15.05 -14.69
N LEU A 228 -5.50 -14.65 -13.43
CA LEU A 228 -5.83 -13.33 -12.91
C LEU A 228 -4.54 -12.57 -12.62
N VAL A 229 -4.38 -11.40 -13.24
CA VAL A 229 -3.31 -10.45 -12.94
C VAL A 229 -3.90 -9.21 -12.32
N ILE A 230 -3.43 -8.87 -11.12
CA ILE A 230 -3.78 -7.63 -10.42
C ILE A 230 -2.49 -6.88 -10.14
N ARG A 231 -2.41 -5.58 -10.47
CA ARG A 231 -1.20 -4.79 -10.24
C ARG A 231 -1.42 -3.29 -10.21
N THR A 232 -0.46 -2.58 -9.66
CA THR A 232 -0.25 -1.14 -9.82
C THR A 232 1.15 -0.89 -10.40
N ILE A 233 1.35 0.28 -11.01
CA ILE A 233 2.64 0.67 -11.59
C ILE A 233 2.99 2.07 -11.10
N VAL A 234 4.11 2.16 -10.39
CA VAL A 234 4.58 3.37 -9.72
C VAL A 234 6.05 3.62 -10.05
N SER A 235 6.49 4.88 -10.03
CA SER A 235 7.91 5.19 -10.04
C SER A 235 8.54 4.90 -8.69
N ASN A 236 9.87 4.80 -8.65
CA ASN A 236 10.59 4.91 -7.39
C ASN A 236 10.27 6.26 -6.73
N PRO A 237 10.08 6.32 -5.40
CA PRO A 237 9.89 7.57 -4.67
C PRO A 237 11.12 8.47 -4.80
N VAL A 238 10.90 9.74 -5.13
CA VAL A 238 11.90 10.79 -5.01
C VAL A 238 11.79 11.38 -3.62
N VAL A 239 12.83 11.20 -2.81
CA VAL A 239 12.87 11.60 -1.39
C VAL A 239 13.77 12.83 -1.25
N ASN A 240 13.20 13.94 -0.81
CA ASN A 240 13.96 15.15 -0.50
C ASN A 240 14.87 14.90 0.73
N PRO A 241 16.01 15.60 0.82
CA PRO A 241 16.80 15.61 2.05
C PRO A 241 15.92 16.00 3.25
N ASN A 242 16.07 15.30 4.38
CA ASN A 242 15.27 15.48 5.59
C ASN A 242 13.76 15.20 5.44
N ALA A 243 13.33 14.47 4.40
CA ALA A 243 11.95 14.01 4.29
C ALA A 243 11.72 12.62 4.87
N ALA A 244 12.77 11.88 5.19
CA ALA A 244 12.68 10.56 5.79
C ALA A 244 13.84 10.28 6.74
N LEU A 245 13.52 9.67 7.89
CA LEU A 245 14.47 9.18 8.87
C LEU A 245 14.22 7.70 9.15
N LYS A 246 15.31 6.96 9.33
CA LYS A 246 15.30 5.59 9.86
C LYS A 246 15.86 5.61 11.28
N ILE A 247 15.10 5.11 12.24
CA ILE A 247 15.48 5.05 13.64
C ILE A 247 15.81 3.61 14.00
N SER A 248 17.06 3.39 14.40
CA SER A 248 17.49 2.16 15.07
C SER A 248 17.43 2.39 16.58
N VAL A 249 16.85 1.45 17.30
CA VAL A 249 16.74 1.49 18.76
C VAL A 249 17.75 0.51 19.32
N ASP A 250 18.75 1.02 20.04
CA ASP A 250 19.72 0.19 20.73
C ASP A 250 19.00 -0.58 21.85
N SER A 251 19.24 -1.90 21.87
CA SER A 251 18.72 -2.82 22.87
C SER A 251 19.51 -2.81 24.17
#